data_AF-A0A6A4L996-F1
#
_entry.id   AF-A0A6A4L996-F1
#
_cell.length_a   1.000
_cell.length_b   1.000
_cell.length_c   1.000
_cell.angle_alpha   90.00
_cell.angle_beta   90.00
_cell.angle_gamma   90.00
#
_symmetry.space_group_name_H-M   'P 1'
#
loop_
_entity.id
_entity.type
_entity.pdbx_description
1 polymer ?
#
loop_
_entity_poly.entity_id
_entity_poly.type
_entity_poly.pdbx_seq_one_letter_code
_entity_poly.pdbx_strand_id
1 'polypeptide(L)'
;MEEMRAAAMAYYANMSEDQQKKLLKFYKSLDTNGDGKVSIHEYLDFLVRKGLTQHVPPDLFKLLDKDNGGTLDFEESVTFFYMFANNRLVICDGCRSYLWGLHFLCVECYKANKKETYDLCCSCYRNKNFTHEHSSFKDNYALLRAEQGMVTY
;
A
#
# COMPACT_ATOMS: atom_id res chain seq x y z
N MET A 1 -5.15 -9.00 -2.10
CA MET A 1 -6.14 -7.96 -1.73
C MET A 1 -7.01 -8.37 -0.54
N GLU A 2 -7.53 -9.60 -0.45
CA GLU A 2 -8.37 -10.00 0.71
C GLU A 2 -7.67 -9.85 2.06
N GLU A 3 -6.41 -10.28 2.21
CA GLU A 3 -5.64 -10.06 3.45
C GLU A 3 -5.49 -8.57 3.79
N MET A 4 -5.37 -7.72 2.76
CA MET A 4 -5.19 -6.28 2.92
C MET A 4 -6.49 -5.60 3.38
N ARG A 5 -7.63 -6.03 2.82
CA ARG A 5 -8.97 -5.60 3.26
C ARG A 5 -9.22 -6.04 4.71
N ALA A 6 -8.98 -7.31 5.02
CA ALA A 6 -9.14 -7.85 6.36
C ALA A 6 -8.26 -7.11 7.38
N ALA A 7 -7.00 -6.84 7.03
CA ALA A 7 -6.11 -6.03 7.86
C ALA A 7 -6.66 -4.61 8.04
N ALA A 8 -7.07 -3.93 6.97
CA ALA A 8 -7.62 -2.57 7.05
C ALA A 8 -8.81 -2.48 8.03
N MET A 9 -9.75 -3.42 7.93
CA MET A 9 -10.91 -3.49 8.83
C MET A 9 -10.52 -3.84 10.26
N ALA A 10 -9.57 -4.76 10.47
CA ALA A 10 -9.05 -5.07 11.80
C ALA A 10 -8.38 -3.85 12.45
N TYR A 11 -7.59 -3.09 11.68
CA TYR A 11 -7.00 -1.84 12.15
C TYR A 11 -8.08 -0.83 12.50
N TYR A 12 -9.06 -0.61 11.61
CA TYR A 12 -10.15 0.33 11.84
C TYR A 12 -10.97 0.01 13.10
N ALA A 13 -11.32 -1.26 13.31
CA ALA A 13 -12.06 -1.71 14.49
C ALA A 13 -11.32 -1.47 15.82
N ASN A 14 -9.99 -1.37 15.78
CA ASN A 14 -9.13 -1.15 16.95
C ASN A 14 -8.50 0.25 16.99
N MET A 15 -8.89 1.15 16.09
CA MET A 15 -8.44 2.54 16.11
C MET A 15 -9.08 3.31 17.27
N SER A 16 -8.33 4.26 17.83
CA SER A 16 -8.91 5.23 18.76
C SER A 16 -9.93 6.13 18.06
N GLU A 17 -10.82 6.77 18.82
CA GLU A 17 -11.80 7.71 18.25
C GLU A 17 -11.14 8.81 17.40
N ASP A 18 -9.97 9.30 17.81
CA ASP A 18 -9.25 10.34 17.07
C ASP A 18 -8.68 9.81 15.74
N GLN A 19 -8.24 8.55 15.71
CA GLN A 19 -7.82 7.89 14.47
C GLN A 19 -9.00 7.67 13.53
N GLN A 20 -10.14 7.20 14.06
CA GLN A 20 -11.37 7.05 13.26
C GLN A 20 -11.87 8.40 12.72
N LYS A 21 -11.80 9.48 13.51
CA LYS A 21 -12.11 10.84 13.04
C LYS A 21 -11.21 11.29 11.90
N LYS A 22 -9.92 10.95 11.92
CA LYS A 22 -8.99 11.24 10.80
C LYS A 22 -9.37 10.47 9.54
N LEU A 23 -9.71 9.18 9.68
CA LEU A 23 -10.17 8.37 8.55
C LEU A 23 -11.48 8.94 7.99
N LEU A 24 -12.44 9.30 8.85
CA LEU A 24 -13.71 9.88 8.40
C LEU A 24 -13.51 11.22 7.68
N LYS A 25 -12.58 12.06 8.15
CA LYS A 25 -12.19 13.29 7.45
C LYS A 25 -11.56 13.01 6.09
N PHE A 26 -10.73 11.96 6.00
CA PHE A 26 -10.17 11.51 4.73
C PHE A 26 -11.27 11.04 3.78
N TYR A 27 -12.19 10.20 4.26
CA TYR A 27 -13.34 9.73 3.50
C TYR A 27 -14.17 10.88 2.93
N LYS A 28 -14.55 11.84 3.79
CA LYS A 28 -15.28 13.06 3.38
C LYS A 28 -14.50 13.99 2.44
N SER A 29 -13.17 13.85 2.38
CA SER A 29 -12.36 14.60 1.41
C SER A 29 -12.33 13.96 0.02
N LEU A 30 -12.67 12.67 -0.04
CA LEU A 30 -12.85 11.91 -1.27
C LEU A 30 -14.29 12.11 -1.78
N ASP A 31 -15.29 11.82 -0.95
CA ASP A 31 -16.73 12.01 -1.23
C ASP A 31 -17.08 13.50 -1.23
N THR A 32 -16.96 14.13 -2.40
CA THR A 32 -17.15 15.57 -2.58
C THR A 32 -18.61 15.95 -2.80
N ASN A 33 -19.41 15.05 -3.37
CA ASN A 33 -20.84 15.27 -3.59
C ASN A 33 -21.71 14.89 -2.37
N GLY A 34 -21.15 14.15 -1.40
CA GLY A 34 -21.82 13.76 -0.16
C GLY A 34 -22.84 12.64 -0.33
N ASP A 35 -22.73 11.83 -1.39
CA ASP A 35 -23.66 10.71 -1.66
C ASP A 35 -23.38 9.47 -0.81
N GLY A 36 -22.31 9.52 0.00
CA GLY A 36 -21.92 8.46 0.90
C GLY A 36 -21.13 7.35 0.21
N LYS A 37 -20.65 7.58 -1.01
CA LYS A 37 -19.74 6.71 -1.77
C LYS A 37 -18.66 7.57 -2.45
N VAL A 38 -17.62 6.94 -2.99
CA VAL A 38 -16.57 7.63 -3.75
C VAL A 38 -16.57 7.15 -5.18
N SER A 39 -16.95 8.02 -6.10
CA SER A 39 -16.88 7.72 -7.53
C SER A 39 -15.44 7.70 -8.06
N ILE A 40 -15.23 7.08 -9.23
CA ILE A 40 -13.91 7.10 -9.89
C ILE A 40 -13.42 8.52 -10.19
N HIS A 41 -14.33 9.45 -10.52
CA HIS A 41 -13.98 10.84 -10.79
C HIS A 41 -13.45 11.52 -9.53
N GLU A 42 -14.14 11.35 -8.40
CA GLU A 42 -13.73 11.91 -7.12
C GLU A 42 -12.40 11.35 -6.62
N TYR A 43 -12.20 10.05 -6.81
CA TYR A 43 -10.94 9.39 -6.54
C TYR A 43 -9.78 9.97 -7.39
N LEU A 44 -9.97 10.10 -8.71
CA LEU A 44 -8.95 10.65 -9.61
C LEU A 44 -8.66 12.12 -9.28
N ASP A 45 -9.69 12.92 -9.03
CA ASP A 45 -9.54 14.32 -8.62
C ASP A 45 -8.77 14.44 -7.31
N PHE A 46 -8.98 13.51 -6.37
CA PHE A 46 -8.19 13.46 -5.15
C PHE A 46 -6.72 13.17 -5.44
N LEU A 47 -6.41 12.18 -6.29
CA LEU A 47 -5.03 11.86 -6.65
C LEU A 47 -4.32 13.03 -7.31
N VAL A 48 -5.00 13.74 -8.22
CA VAL A 48 -4.47 14.95 -8.88
C VAL A 48 -4.22 16.04 -7.84
N ARG A 49 -5.19 16.35 -6.97
CA ARG A 49 -5.06 17.36 -5.92
C ARG A 49 -3.92 17.08 -4.94
N LYS A 50 -3.58 15.79 -4.73
CA LYS A 50 -2.49 15.36 -3.85
C LYS A 50 -1.16 15.11 -4.56
N GLY A 51 -1.10 15.24 -5.89
CA GLY A 51 0.12 14.94 -6.67
C GLY A 51 0.52 13.46 -6.64
N LEU A 52 -0.45 12.55 -6.48
CA LEU A 52 -0.22 11.13 -6.27
C LEU A 52 -0.38 10.27 -7.53
N THR A 53 -0.79 10.87 -8.65
CA THR A 53 -1.11 10.17 -9.90
C THR A 53 0.00 9.24 -10.40
N GLN A 54 1.26 9.59 -10.18
CA GLN A 54 2.43 8.78 -10.58
C GLN A 54 2.81 7.65 -9.59
N HIS A 55 2.28 7.71 -8.36
CA HIS A 55 2.62 6.76 -7.29
C HIS A 55 1.54 5.71 -7.06
N VAL A 56 0.37 5.88 -7.69
CA VAL A 56 -0.81 5.07 -7.46
C VAL A 56 -1.09 4.18 -8.67
N PRO A 57 -1.40 2.88 -8.48
CA PRO A 57 -1.81 2.01 -9.57
C PRO A 57 -2.97 2.56 -10.39
N PRO A 58 -2.89 2.55 -11.73
CA PRO A 58 -4.01 2.95 -12.58
C PRO A 58 -5.24 2.06 -12.35
N ASP A 59 -5.03 0.78 -12.06
CA ASP A 59 -6.10 -0.16 -11.74
C ASP A 59 -6.42 -0.26 -10.23
N LEU A 60 -5.83 0.59 -9.37
CA LEU A 60 -6.06 0.51 -7.92
C LEU A 60 -7.54 0.66 -7.58
N PHE A 61 -8.24 1.57 -8.27
CA PHE A 61 -9.67 1.78 -8.05
C PHE A 61 -10.45 0.47 -8.22
N LYS A 62 -10.25 -0.24 -9.33
CA LYS A 62 -10.87 -1.54 -9.60
C LYS A 62 -10.45 -2.61 -8.60
N LEU A 63 -9.20 -2.55 -8.11
CA LEU A 63 -8.72 -3.48 -7.09
C LEU A 63 -9.32 -3.20 -5.72
N LEU A 64 -9.74 -1.96 -5.43
CA LEU A 64 -10.42 -1.57 -4.21
C LEU A 64 -11.90 -1.93 -4.27
N ASP A 65 -12.58 -1.55 -5.35
CA ASP A 65 -13.98 -1.83 -5.71
C ASP A 65 -14.20 -3.36 -5.80
N LYS A 66 -14.53 -3.95 -4.64
CA LYS A 66 -14.66 -5.39 -4.43
C LYS A 66 -15.96 -5.91 -5.01
N ASP A 67 -17.04 -5.15 -4.81
CA ASP A 67 -18.37 -5.52 -5.29
C ASP A 67 -18.58 -5.19 -6.77
N ASN A 68 -17.64 -4.47 -7.39
CA ASN A 68 -17.70 -3.96 -8.77
C ASN A 68 -18.90 -3.02 -8.98
N GLY A 69 -19.29 -2.27 -7.95
CA GLY A 69 -20.36 -1.29 -8.00
C GLY A 69 -20.01 -0.03 -8.78
N GLY A 70 -18.73 0.17 -9.14
CA GLY A 70 -18.24 1.37 -9.83
C GLY A 70 -17.99 2.56 -8.90
N THR A 71 -18.07 2.34 -7.60
CA THR A 71 -17.92 3.33 -6.53
C THR A 71 -17.26 2.66 -5.33
N LEU A 72 -16.43 3.37 -4.57
CA LEU A 72 -15.92 2.85 -3.31
C LEU A 72 -16.90 3.16 -2.18
N ASP A 73 -17.34 2.12 -1.47
CA ASP A 73 -18.06 2.29 -0.23
C ASP A 73 -17.13 2.68 0.94
N PHE A 74 -17.69 2.70 2.15
CA PHE A 74 -16.92 3.05 3.34
C PHE A 74 -15.79 2.04 3.65
N GLU A 75 -16.04 0.73 3.56
CA GLU A 75 -15.04 -0.30 3.87
C GLU A 75 -13.92 -0.34 2.83
N GLU A 76 -14.28 -0.13 1.56
CA GLU A 76 -13.33 -0.03 0.46
C GLU A 76 -12.46 1.22 0.59
N SER A 77 -13.06 2.32 1.05
CA SER A 77 -12.33 3.56 1.36
C SER A 77 -11.45 3.45 2.60
N VAL A 78 -11.86 2.67 3.61
CA VAL A 78 -11.01 2.30 4.76
C VAL A 78 -9.78 1.52 4.26
N THR A 79 -9.98 0.60 3.31
CA THR A 79 -8.88 -0.14 2.68
C THR A 79 -7.92 0.80 1.95
N PHE A 80 -8.44 1.75 1.18
CA PHE A 80 -7.61 2.74 0.49
C PHE A 80 -6.82 3.60 1.48
N PHE A 81 -7.46 4.11 2.54
CA PHE A 81 -6.80 4.87 3.60
C PHE A 81 -5.69 4.06 4.26
N TYR A 82 -5.94 2.79 4.58
CA TYR A 82 -4.97 1.89 5.17
C TYR A 82 -3.73 1.72 4.27
N MET A 83 -3.94 1.55 2.97
CA MET A 83 -2.85 1.41 2.01
C MET A 83 -2.02 2.70 1.91
N PHE A 84 -2.70 3.84 1.83
CA PHE A 84 -2.07 5.14 1.68
C PHE A 84 -1.31 5.57 2.93
N ALA A 85 -1.96 5.52 4.10
CA ALA A 85 -1.39 6.00 5.37
C ALA A 85 -0.19 5.17 5.85
N ASN A 86 -0.12 3.90 5.44
CA ASN A 86 0.97 2.99 5.82
C ASN A 86 2.01 2.78 4.71
N ASN A 87 2.01 3.64 3.67
CA ASN A 87 2.95 3.57 2.55
C ASN A 87 3.03 2.18 1.89
N ARG A 88 1.89 1.50 1.72
CA ARG A 88 1.81 0.13 1.19
C ARG A 88 1.77 0.04 -0.33
N LEU A 89 1.90 1.16 -1.04
CA LEU A 89 1.94 1.21 -2.50
C LEU A 89 3.38 0.97 -2.99
N VAL A 90 3.91 -0.21 -2.71
CA VAL A 90 5.26 -0.62 -3.09
C VAL A 90 5.23 -1.27 -4.47
N ILE A 91 6.21 -0.95 -5.31
CA ILE A 91 6.34 -1.45 -6.68
C ILE A 91 7.62 -2.26 -6.78
N CYS A 92 7.58 -3.36 -7.53
CA CYS A 92 8.75 -4.13 -7.89
C CYS A 92 9.68 -3.31 -8.79
N ASP A 93 10.93 -3.10 -8.39
CA ASP A 93 11.93 -2.41 -9.19
C ASP A 93 12.36 -3.19 -10.43
N GLY A 94 12.17 -4.52 -10.45
CA GLY A 94 12.46 -5.34 -11.62
C GLY A 94 11.39 -5.31 -12.71
N CYS A 95 10.12 -5.54 -12.36
CA CYS A 95 9.03 -5.70 -13.34
C CYS A 95 7.90 -4.67 -13.23
N ARG A 96 8.01 -3.71 -12.30
CA ARG A 96 7.02 -2.65 -12.04
C ARG A 96 5.64 -3.12 -11.57
N SER A 97 5.50 -4.40 -11.18
CA SER A 97 4.27 -4.90 -10.55
C SER A 97 4.12 -4.42 -9.11
N TYR A 98 2.89 -4.17 -8.66
CA TYR A 98 2.61 -3.84 -7.26
C TYR A 98 2.84 -5.02 -6.30
N LEU A 99 3.40 -4.72 -5.13
CA LEU A 99 3.78 -5.70 -4.11
C LEU A 99 2.75 -5.70 -2.98
N TRP A 100 1.74 -6.54 -3.11
CA TRP A 100 0.62 -6.60 -2.15
C TRP A 100 0.88 -7.42 -0.89
N GLY A 101 1.95 -8.22 -0.87
CA GLY A 101 2.25 -9.17 0.20
C GLY A 101 3.75 -9.30 0.45
N LEU A 102 4.20 -10.54 0.69
CA LEU A 102 5.62 -10.83 0.85
C LEU A 102 6.40 -10.40 -0.39
N HIS A 103 7.43 -9.60 -0.16
CA HIS A 103 8.38 -9.13 -1.16
C HIS A 103 9.75 -9.01 -0.54
N PHE A 104 10.78 -9.02 -1.38
CA PHE A 104 12.17 -8.92 -0.97
C PHE A 104 12.65 -7.50 -1.11
N LEU A 105 13.43 -7.04 -0.14
CA LEU A 105 14.10 -5.76 -0.25
C LEU A 105 15.59 -5.86 0.07
N CYS A 106 16.34 -5.00 -0.61
CA CYS A 106 17.76 -4.83 -0.37
C CYS A 106 17.99 -4.26 1.03
N VAL A 107 18.68 -5.02 1.88
CA VAL A 107 18.96 -4.64 3.26
C VAL A 107 19.84 -3.39 3.32
N GLU A 108 20.77 -3.27 2.38
CA GLU A 108 21.72 -2.16 2.32
C GLU A 108 21.02 -0.85 1.92
N CYS A 109 20.18 -0.87 0.87
CA CYS A 109 19.36 0.28 0.50
C CYS A 109 18.41 0.69 1.62
N TYR A 110 17.73 -0.27 2.26
CA TYR A 110 16.84 0.03 3.38
C TYR A 110 17.57 0.71 4.55
N LYS A 111 18.79 0.26 4.88
CA LYS A 111 19.61 0.87 5.95
C LYS A 111 20.14 2.24 5.57
N ALA A 112 20.51 2.43 4.30
CA ALA A 112 21.00 3.71 3.80
C ALA A 112 19.89 4.77 3.77
N ASN A 113 18.72 4.43 3.23
CA ASN A 113 17.57 5.31 3.16
C ASN A 113 16.26 4.52 3.22
N LYS A 114 15.56 4.60 4.35
CA LYS A 114 14.28 3.90 4.57
C LYS A 114 13.14 4.33 3.64
N LYS A 115 13.30 5.43 2.89
CA LYS A 115 12.33 5.91 1.90
C LYS A 115 12.68 5.51 0.46
N GLU A 116 13.95 5.21 0.20
CA GLU A 116 14.45 4.81 -1.12
C GLU A 116 14.96 3.38 -1.02
N THR A 117 14.00 2.47 -0.89
CA THR A 117 14.24 1.04 -0.86
C THR A 117 14.38 0.48 -2.27
N TYR A 118 14.89 -0.75 -2.37
CA TYR A 118 14.92 -1.50 -3.62
C TYR A 118 14.16 -2.81 -3.39
N ASP A 119 12.96 -2.88 -3.95
CA ASP A 119 11.93 -3.87 -3.64
C ASP A 119 11.67 -4.78 -4.85
N LEU A 120 11.57 -6.09 -4.61
CA LEU A 120 11.41 -7.09 -5.64
C LEU A 120 10.27 -8.06 -5.29
N CYS A 121 9.45 -8.37 -6.28
CA CYS A 121 8.50 -9.48 -6.16
C CYS A 121 9.26 -10.81 -6.06
N CYS A 122 8.59 -11.84 -5.53
CA CYS A 122 9.15 -13.18 -5.38
C CYS A 122 9.72 -13.73 -6.71
N SER A 123 9.03 -13.49 -7.83
CA SER A 123 9.46 -13.96 -9.16
C SER A 123 10.72 -13.25 -9.65
N CYS A 124 10.81 -11.92 -9.50
CA CYS A 124 12.01 -11.18 -9.91
C CYS A 124 13.22 -11.55 -9.07
N TYR A 125 13.04 -11.71 -7.75
CA TYR A 125 14.13 -12.12 -6.87
C TYR A 125 14.61 -13.55 -7.18
N ARG A 126 13.69 -14.51 -7.37
CA ARG A 126 14.00 -15.91 -7.70
C ARG A 126 14.74 -16.03 -9.04
N ASN A 127 14.26 -15.34 -10.07
CA ASN A 127 14.76 -15.49 -11.43
C ASN A 127 15.90 -14.51 -11.78
N LYS A 128 16.29 -13.64 -10.83
CA LYS A 128 17.30 -12.58 -11.03
C LYS A 128 16.92 -11.61 -12.18
N ASN A 129 15.63 -11.30 -12.31
CA ASN A 129 15.12 -10.33 -13.29
C ASN A 129 15.23 -8.90 -12.75
N PHE A 130 16.45 -8.47 -12.42
CA PHE A 130 16.76 -7.13 -11.93
C PHE A 130 18.26 -6.87 -12.05
N THR A 131 18.66 -5.60 -12.10
CA THR A 131 20.06 -5.16 -12.06
C THR A 131 20.25 -4.29 -10.83
N HIS A 132 21.04 -4.78 -9.87
CA HIS A 132 21.30 -4.09 -8.61
C HIS A 132 22.67 -4.51 -8.05
N GLU A 133 23.39 -3.58 -7.41
CA GLU A 133 24.78 -3.79 -6.97
C GLU A 133 24.88 -4.65 -5.70
N HIS A 134 23.93 -4.50 -4.77
CA HIS A 134 23.92 -5.23 -3.52
C HIS A 134 23.33 -6.64 -3.67
N SER A 135 23.76 -7.58 -2.83
CA SER A 135 23.34 -8.99 -2.85
C SER A 135 22.54 -9.42 -1.62
N SER A 136 22.53 -8.61 -0.56
CA SER A 136 21.83 -8.91 0.69
C SER A 136 20.36 -8.50 0.59
N PHE A 137 19.49 -9.50 0.46
CA PHE A 137 18.04 -9.31 0.43
C PHE A 137 17.37 -10.09 1.56
N LYS A 138 16.33 -9.51 2.13
CA LYS A 138 15.41 -10.17 3.05
C LYS A 138 13.98 -9.87 2.64
N ASP A 139 13.07 -10.79 2.93
CA ASP A 139 11.66 -10.44 2.81
C ASP A 139 11.27 -9.38 3.85
N ASN A 140 10.21 -8.63 3.57
CA ASN A 140 9.76 -7.52 4.39
C ASN A 140 9.41 -7.91 5.84
N TYR A 141 9.03 -9.16 6.09
CA TYR A 141 8.77 -9.64 7.44
C TYR A 141 10.07 -10.03 8.17
N ALA A 142 10.95 -10.78 7.50
CA ALA A 142 12.25 -11.14 8.05
C ALA A 142 13.11 -9.90 8.36
N LEU A 143 13.05 -8.87 7.52
CA LEU A 143 13.73 -7.60 7.79
C LEU A 143 13.14 -6.88 9.02
N LEU A 144 11.81 -6.79 9.12
CA LEU A 144 11.15 -6.20 10.29
C LEU A 144 11.56 -6.90 11.59
N ARG A 145 11.61 -8.25 11.58
CA ARG A 145 12.05 -9.05 12.72
C ARG A 145 13.53 -8.81 13.06
N ALA A 146 14.38 -8.72 12.04
CA ALA A 146 15.81 -8.44 12.23
C ALA A 146 16.05 -7.04 12.84
N GLU A 147 15.30 -6.02 12.41
CA GLU A 147 15.35 -4.66 12.99
C GLU A 147 14.92 -4.61 14.46
N GLN A 148 14.08 -5.57 14.89
CA GLN A 148 13.66 -5.75 16.29
C GLN A 148 14.66 -6.55 17.13
N GLY A 149 15.83 -6.90 16.58
CA GLY A 149 16.85 -7.70 17.26
C GLY A 149 16.50 -9.20 17.36
N MET A 150 15.48 -9.66 16.65
CA MET A 150 15.13 -11.08 16.60
C MET A 150 16.07 -11.77 15.61
N VAL A 151 16.96 -12.63 16.10
CA VAL A 151 17.93 -13.36 15.29
C VAL A 151 17.18 -14.28 14.32
N THR A 152 17.52 -14.18 13.04
CA THR A 152 17.10 -15.13 12.00
C THR A 152 18.29 -16.05 11.77
N TYR A 153 18.10 -17.35 12.04
CA TYR A 153 19.11 -18.41 11.90
C TYR A 153 19.43 -18.70 10.43
#